data_AF-A0A356DWQ2-F1
#
_entry.id   AF-A0A356DWQ2-F1
#
_cell.length_a   1.000
_cell.length_b   1.000
_cell.length_c   1.000
_cell.angle_alpha   90.00
_cell.angle_beta   90.00
_cell.angle_gamma   90.00
#
_symmetry.space_group_name_H-M   'P 1'
#
loop_
_entity.id
_entity.type
_entity.pdbx_description
1 polymer ?
#
loop_
_entity_poly.entity_id
_entity_poly.type
_entity_poly.pdbx_seq_one_letter_code
_entity_poly.pdbx_strand_id
1 'polypeptide(L)'
;MRFTLNDRQLIRRSGLFDPVYYLFTYPDVRIADIDPLSHFVKVGWKEGRNPSEKFNTQFYLNTYPDVKEEGINPLIHYLCFGRREGRLTR
;
A
#
# COMPACT_ATOMS: atom_id res chain seq x y z
N MET A 1 -8.47 -14.50 -4.93
CA MET A 1 -8.17 -13.92 -3.60
C MET A 1 -9.30 -12.98 -3.19
N ARG A 2 -10.01 -13.28 -2.09
CA ARG A 2 -11.05 -12.41 -1.53
C ARG A 2 -10.36 -11.33 -0.69
N PHE A 3 -10.40 -10.07 -1.14
CA PHE A 3 -10.06 -8.93 -0.29
C PHE A 3 -11.12 -8.85 0.80
N THR A 4 -10.77 -9.29 2.00
CA THR A 4 -11.70 -9.27 3.14
C THR A 4 -11.49 -7.97 3.91
N LEU A 5 -12.49 -7.53 4.67
CA LEU A 5 -12.43 -6.34 5.55
C LEU A 5 -11.16 -6.25 6.42
N ASN A 6 -10.45 -7.37 6.60
CA ASN A 6 -9.16 -7.48 7.27
C ASN A 6 -8.05 -6.64 6.64
N ASP A 7 -7.93 -6.54 5.31
CA ASP A 7 -6.79 -5.86 4.67
C ASP A 7 -6.79 -4.35 4.94
N ARG A 8 -7.97 -3.73 4.79
CA ARG A 8 -8.16 -2.31 5.10
C ARG A 8 -7.88 -2.03 6.57
N GLN A 9 -8.36 -2.89 7.47
CA GLN A 9 -8.09 -2.73 8.90
C GLN A 9 -6.61 -2.91 9.24
N LEU A 10 -5.95 -3.90 8.63
CA LEU A 10 -4.52 -4.17 8.82
C LEU A 10 -3.69 -2.96 8.42
N ILE A 11 -3.92 -2.44 7.20
CA ILE A 11 -3.24 -1.23 6.71
C ILE A 11 -3.55 -0.03 7.60
N ARG A 12 -4.83 0.22 7.92
CA ARG A 12 -5.21 1.37 8.76
C ARG A 12 -4.55 1.34 10.13
N ARG A 13 -4.48 0.17 10.78
CA ARG A 13 -3.88 0.02 12.12
C ARG A 13 -2.36 0.04 12.10
N SER A 14 -1.73 -0.14 10.94
CA SER A 14 -0.27 -0.21 10.83
C SER A 14 0.45 1.13 11.03
N GLY A 15 -0.25 2.25 10.85
CA GLY A 15 0.35 3.59 10.80
C GLY A 15 1.22 3.86 9.56
N LEU A 16 1.20 2.97 8.56
CA LEU A 16 1.93 3.13 7.28
C LEU A 16 1.06 3.61 6.12
N PHE A 17 -0.23 3.86 6.38
CA PHE A 17 -1.10 4.57 5.47
C PHE A 17 -1.48 5.91 6.07
N ASP A 18 -1.18 6.97 5.33
CA ASP A 18 -1.49 8.34 5.71
C ASP A 18 -2.50 8.92 4.70
N PRO A 19 -3.78 9.08 5.08
CA PRO A 19 -4.81 9.57 4.16
C PRO A 19 -4.57 11.02 3.73
N VAL A 20 -3.94 11.85 4.58
CA VAL A 20 -3.68 13.25 4.28
C VAL A 20 -2.55 13.35 3.24
N TYR A 21 -1.45 12.63 3.47
CA TYR A 21 -0.39 12.47 2.48
C TYR A 21 -0.97 11.95 1.16
N TYR A 22 -1.76 10.88 1.21
CA TYR A 22 -2.27 10.22 0.01
C TYR A 22 -3.14 11.16 -0.84
N LEU A 23 -4.09 11.87 -0.24
CA LEU A 23 -4.98 12.80 -0.96
C LEU A 23 -4.24 14.06 -1.44
N PHE A 24 -3.17 14.46 -0.76
CA PHE A 24 -2.32 15.56 -1.19
C PHE A 24 -1.43 15.16 -2.38
N THR A 25 -0.79 13.99 -2.30
CA THR A 25 0.09 13.45 -3.35
C THR A 25 -0.69 13.00 -4.59
N TYR A 26 -1.94 12.58 -4.44
CA TYR A 26 -2.79 12.06 -5.52
C TYR A 26 -4.08 12.88 -5.67
N PRO A 27 -4.01 14.06 -6.32
CA PRO A 27 -5.16 14.95 -6.49
C PRO A 27 -6.32 14.33 -7.25
N ASP A 28 -6.08 13.38 -8.15
CA ASP A 28 -7.12 12.67 -8.91
C ASP A 28 -8.05 11.88 -7.97
N VAL A 29 -7.51 11.22 -6.94
CA VAL A 29 -8.30 10.51 -5.92
C VAL A 29 -9.11 11.49 -5.09
N ARG A 30 -8.49 12.63 -4.74
CA ARG A 30 -9.14 13.70 -3.97
C ARG A 30 -10.26 14.39 -4.74
N ILE A 31 -10.03 14.72 -6.01
CA ILE A 31 -11.01 15.39 -6.88
C ILE A 31 -12.19 14.46 -7.18
N ALA A 32 -11.93 13.16 -7.35
CA ALA A 32 -12.96 12.16 -7.55
C ALA A 32 -13.74 11.79 -6.27
N ASP A 33 -13.39 12.38 -5.11
CA ASP A 33 -14.00 12.11 -3.80
C ASP A 33 -14.01 10.62 -3.42
N ILE A 34 -12.92 9.92 -3.74
CA ILE A 34 -12.77 8.48 -3.45
C ILE A 34 -12.10 8.29 -2.08
N ASP A 35 -12.61 7.37 -1.26
CA ASP A 35 -11.95 6.96 0.00
C ASP A 35 -10.50 6.52 -0.29
N PRO A 36 -9.48 7.22 0.23
CA PRO A 36 -8.10 7.01 -0.18
C PRO A 36 -7.57 5.63 0.22
N LEU A 37 -8.02 5.08 1.35
CA LEU A 37 -7.64 3.73 1.78
C LEU A 37 -8.24 2.67 0.85
N SER A 38 -9.51 2.81 0.47
CA SER A 38 -10.14 1.91 -0.51
C SER A 38 -9.46 2.00 -1.87
N HIS A 39 -9.11 3.21 -2.30
CA HIS A 39 -8.36 3.42 -3.54
C HIS A 39 -7.03 2.69 -3.49
N PHE A 40 -6.22 2.94 -2.46
CA PHE A 40 -4.90 2.32 -2.32
C PHE A 40 -4.99 0.80 -2.33
N VAL A 41 -5.88 0.19 -1.55
CA VAL A 41 -6.02 -1.27 -1.42
C VAL A 41 -6.43 -1.94 -2.74
N LYS A 42 -7.33 -1.32 -3.51
CA LYS A 42 -7.89 -1.93 -4.73
C LYS A 42 -7.08 -1.63 -5.99
N VAL A 43 -6.57 -0.41 -6.10
CA VAL A 43 -6.05 0.16 -7.35
C VAL A 43 -4.68 0.80 -7.13
N GLY A 44 -4.55 1.69 -6.15
CA GLY A 44 -3.36 2.55 -6.04
C GLY A 44 -2.04 1.81 -5.91
N TRP A 45 -1.97 0.68 -5.21
CA TRP A 45 -0.73 -0.10 -5.13
C TRP A 45 -0.30 -0.70 -6.48
N LYS A 46 -1.24 -1.03 -7.37
CA LYS A 46 -0.97 -1.55 -8.72
C LYS A 46 -0.47 -0.45 -9.65
N GLU A 47 -0.87 0.78 -9.38
CA GLU A 47 -0.37 1.98 -10.05
C GLU A 47 0.96 2.48 -9.47
N GLY A 48 1.55 1.75 -8.51
CA GLY A 48 2.82 2.13 -7.87
C GLY A 48 2.71 3.28 -6.87
N ARG A 49 1.50 3.66 -6.44
CA ARG A 49 1.29 4.79 -5.51
C ARG A 49 1.76 4.46 -4.10
N ASN A 50 2.37 5.42 -3.44
CA ASN A 50 2.88 5.30 -2.07
C ASN A 50 1.76 5.56 -1.05
N PRO A 51 1.56 4.68 -0.06
CA PRO A 51 0.54 4.85 0.97
C PRO A 51 0.92 5.91 2.02
N SER A 52 2.21 6.21 2.17
CA SER A 52 2.76 7.25 3.06
C SER A 52 4.22 7.53 2.69
N GLU A 53 4.83 8.55 3.30
CA GLU A 53 6.28 8.82 3.19
C GLU A 53 7.19 7.68 3.73
N LYS A 54 6.61 6.79 4.53
CA LYS A 54 7.33 5.70 5.20
C LYS A 54 7.35 4.41 4.39
N PHE A 55 6.67 4.37 3.24
CA PHE A 55 6.61 3.18 2.41
C PHE A 55 6.57 3.55 0.93
N ASN A 56 7.59 3.11 0.20
CA ASN A 56 7.71 3.28 -1.24
C ASN A 56 7.29 1.98 -1.95
N THR A 57 6.11 2.03 -2.57
CA THR A 57 5.47 0.89 -3.23
C THR A 57 6.32 0.36 -4.37
N GLN A 58 6.84 1.25 -5.22
CA GLN A 58 7.61 0.85 -6.40
C GLN A 58 9.00 0.33 -6.02
N PHE A 59 9.65 0.96 -5.03
CA PHE A 59 10.89 0.45 -4.45
C PHE A 59 10.67 -0.97 -3.94
N TYR A 60 9.65 -1.19 -3.09
CA TYR A 60 9.40 -2.50 -2.50
C TYR A 60 9.16 -3.58 -3.56
N LEU A 61 8.35 -3.30 -4.59
CA LEU A 61 8.08 -4.26 -5.68
C LEU A 61 9.29 -4.53 -6.59
N ASN A 62 10.20 -3.56 -6.73
CA ASN A 62 11.42 -3.73 -7.51
C ASN A 62 12.52 -4.46 -6.74
N THR A 63 12.60 -4.23 -5.42
CA THR A 63 13.56 -4.89 -4.52
C THR A 63 13.15 -6.32 -4.19
N TYR A 64 11.85 -6.61 -4.19
CA TYR A 64 11.29 -7.92 -3.83
C TYR A 64 10.43 -8.49 -4.98
N PRO A 65 11.06 -9.07 -6.02
CA PRO A 65 10.36 -9.60 -7.19
C PRO A 65 9.35 -10.70 -6.87
N ASP A 66 9.59 -11.50 -5.82
CA ASP A 66 8.68 -12.52 -5.31
C ASP A 66 7.28 -11.94 -5.02
N VAL A 67 7.24 -10.77 -4.38
CA VAL A 67 5.98 -10.10 -4.05
C VAL A 67 5.28 -9.56 -5.29
N LYS A 68 6.07 -9.06 -6.25
CA LYS A 68 5.57 -8.54 -7.52
C LYS A 68 4.98 -9.65 -8.39
N GLU A 69 5.65 -10.80 -8.47
CA GLU A 69 5.22 -11.97 -9.23
C GLU A 69 3.95 -12.62 -8.64
N GLU A 70 3.83 -12.66 -7.32
CA GLU A 70 2.61 -13.13 -6.65
C GLU A 70 1.42 -12.16 -6.79
N GLY A 71 1.67 -10.92 -7.23
CA GLY A 71 0.62 -9.91 -7.39
C GLY A 71 -0.06 -9.53 -6.08
N ILE A 72 0.68 -9.56 -4.97
CA ILE A 72 0.18 -9.19 -3.64
C ILE A 72 0.42 -7.70 -3.41
N ASN A 73 -0.51 -7.04 -2.70
CA ASN A 73 -0.31 -5.67 -2.27
C ASN A 73 0.97 -5.59 -1.40
N PRO A 74 1.98 -4.77 -1.79
CA PRO A 74 3.29 -4.77 -1.15
C PRO A 74 3.23 -4.33 0.33
N LEU A 75 2.32 -3.42 0.68
CA LEU A 75 2.16 -3.02 2.08
C LEU A 75 1.56 -4.15 2.92
N ILE A 76 0.62 -4.92 2.37
CA ILE A 76 0.07 -6.10 3.06
C ILE A 76 1.16 -7.14 3.25
N HIS A 77 1.91 -7.45 2.19
CA HIS A 77 3.02 -8.39 2.28
C HIS A 77 4.02 -7.97 3.35
N TYR A 78 4.41 -6.69 3.37
CA TYR A 78 5.31 -6.16 4.38
C TYR A 78 4.76 -6.33 5.81
N LEU A 79 3.48 -6.03 6.03
CA LEU A 79 2.87 -6.15 7.36
C LEU A 79 2.75 -7.59 7.84
N CYS A 80 2.50 -8.55 6.94
CA CYS A 80 2.35 -9.95 7.28
C CYS A 80 3.71 -10.67 7.43
N PHE A 81 4.66 -10.38 6.55
CA PHE A 81 5.91 -11.15 6.42
C PHE A 81 7.14 -10.22 6.42
N GLY A 82 7.18 -9.25 5.51
CA GLY A 82 8.38 -8.47 5.22
C GLY A 82 8.97 -7.74 6.45
N ARG A 83 8.14 -7.26 7.38
CA ARG A 83 8.62 -6.62 8.61
C ARG A 83 9.41 -7.58 9.49
N ARG A 84 8.97 -8.84 9.63
CA ARG A 84 9.68 -9.87 10.41
C ARG A 84 10.93 -10.36 9.70
N GLU A 85 10.92 -10.34 8.38
CA GLU A 85 12.06 -10.69 7.52
C GLU A 85 13.09 -9.56 7.41
N GLY A 86 12.82 -8.38 7.98
CA GLY A 86 13.73 -7.23 7.90
C GLY A 86 13.75 -6.54 6.52
N ARG A 87 12.71 -6.73 5.70
CA ARG A 87 12.61 -6.11 4.37
C ARG A 87 12.53 -4.59 4.49
N LEU A 88 13.28 -3.90 3.63
CA LEU A 88 13.32 -2.44 3.51
C LEU A 88 12.06 -1.92 2.83
N THR A 89 11.75 -0.66 3.08
CA THR A 89 10.50 -0.04 2.59
C THR A 89 10.72 1.22 1.77
N ARG A 90 11.95 1.72 1.68
CA ARG A 90 12.38 2.89 0.92
C ARG A 90 13.90 2.95 0.87
#